data_AF-A0A416EAV7-F1
#
_entry.id   AF-A0A416EAV7-F1
#
_cell.length_a   1.000
_cell.length_b   1.000
_cell.length_c   1.000
_cell.angle_alpha   90.00
_cell.angle_beta   90.00
_cell.angle_gamma   90.00
#
_symmetry.space_group_name_H-M   'P 1'
#
loop_
_entity.id
_entity.type
_entity.pdbx_description
1 polymer ?
#
loop_
_entity_poly.entity_id
_entity_poly.type
_entity_poly.pdbx_seq_one_letter_code
_entity_poly.pdbx_strand_id
1 'polypeptide(L)'
;MKKVVKILRGIGYLAAFSLILYPVVSNYINQMNSTTIATDYEQEVSHLSEEQENAMIEQAQEYNESLIGIGSIADPFSESNENQTEDDEYNKLLKIDDTGMMGY
;
A
#
# COMPACT_ATOMS: atom_id res chain seq x y z
N MET A 1 52.76 5.25 -21.69
CA MET A 1 52.61 5.31 -20.21
C MET A 1 51.77 6.51 -19.74
N LYS A 2 52.19 7.77 -19.92
CA LYS A 2 51.46 8.95 -19.41
C LYS A 2 49.99 9.09 -19.91
N LYS A 3 49.71 8.71 -21.15
CA LYS A 3 48.33 8.73 -21.72
C LYS A 3 47.42 7.70 -21.07
N VAL A 4 47.92 6.49 -20.82
CA VAL A 4 47.18 5.40 -20.15
C VAL A 4 46.81 5.81 -18.73
N VAL A 5 47.74 6.42 -17.99
CA VAL A 5 47.49 6.91 -16.64
C VAL A 5 46.43 8.03 -16.60
N LYS A 6 46.39 8.91 -17.60
CA LYS A 6 45.34 9.94 -17.71
C LYS A 6 43.96 9.32 -17.93
N ILE A 7 43.86 8.30 -18.78
CA ILE A 7 42.61 7.58 -19.04
C ILE A 7 42.14 6.86 -17.77
N LEU A 8 43.04 6.18 -17.08
CA LEU A 8 42.74 5.45 -15.84
C LEU A 8 42.24 6.39 -14.72
N ARG A 9 42.83 7.59 -14.60
CA ARG A 9 42.34 8.63 -13.68
C ARG A 9 40.96 9.15 -14.07
N GLY A 10 40.71 9.36 -15.36
CA GLY A 10 39.39 9.77 -15.85
C GLY A 10 38.29 8.76 -15.50
N ILE A 11 38.57 7.47 -15.67
CA ILE A 11 37.66 6.38 -15.27
C ILE A 11 37.44 6.39 -13.76
N GLY A 12 38.50 6.59 -12.96
CA GLY A 12 38.38 6.69 -11.51
C GLY A 12 37.49 7.85 -11.05
N TYR A 13 37.61 9.03 -11.69
CA TYR A 13 36.74 10.16 -11.39
C TYR A 13 35.28 9.92 -11.80
N LEU A 14 35.05 9.27 -12.96
CA LEU A 14 33.70 8.89 -13.37
C LEU A 14 33.09 7.88 -12.39
N ALA A 15 33.84 6.88 -11.95
CA ALA A 15 33.36 5.89 -10.98
C ALA A 15 32.99 6.55 -9.64
N ALA A 16 33.85 7.43 -9.12
CA ALA A 16 33.57 8.18 -7.89
C ALA A 16 32.34 9.10 -8.03
N PHE A 17 32.19 9.77 -9.17
CA PHE A 17 31.04 10.63 -9.46
C PHE A 17 29.74 9.82 -9.56
N SER A 18 29.77 8.65 -10.21
CA SER A 18 28.63 7.73 -10.25
C SER A 18 28.22 7.23 -8.87
N LEU A 19 29.17 6.97 -7.97
CA LEU A 19 28.86 6.59 -6.58
C LEU A 19 28.19 7.72 -5.80
N ILE A 20 28.59 8.97 -6.02
CA ILE A 20 27.95 10.15 -5.41
C ILE A 20 26.52 10.32 -5.95
N LEU A 21 26.31 10.08 -7.24
CA LEU A 21 24.99 10.19 -7.88
C LEU A 21 24.06 9.01 -7.59
N TYR A 22 24.60 7.86 -7.16
CA TYR A 22 23.81 6.65 -6.96
C TYR A 22 22.58 6.85 -6.07
N PRO A 23 22.65 7.50 -4.89
CA PRO A 23 21.47 7.71 -4.05
C PRO A 23 20.40 8.55 -4.74
N VAL A 24 20.78 9.56 -5.53
CA VAL A 24 19.84 10.45 -6.23
C VAL A 24 19.06 9.69 -7.30
N VAL A 25 19.78 8.95 -8.15
CA VAL A 25 19.15 8.16 -9.23
C VAL A 25 18.34 7.00 -8.66
N SER A 26 18.88 6.32 -7.65
CA SER A 26 18.19 5.22 -6.96
C SER A 26 16.90 5.71 -6.32
N ASN A 27 16.92 6.83 -5.61
CA ASN A 27 15.74 7.38 -4.97
C ASN A 27 14.71 7.89 -5.99
N TYR A 28 15.15 8.48 -7.10
CA TYR A 28 14.24 8.90 -8.17
C TYR A 28 13.49 7.72 -8.79
N ILE A 29 14.21 6.64 -9.14
CA ILE A 29 13.59 5.42 -9.69
C ILE A 29 12.68 4.77 -8.65
N ASN A 30 13.13 4.70 -7.38
CA ASN A 30 12.31 4.17 -6.30
C ASN A 30 11.03 4.98 -6.15
N GLN A 31 11.10 6.31 -6.11
CA GLN A 31 9.94 7.18 -5.96
C GLN A 31 8.97 7.08 -7.15
N MET A 32 9.47 6.95 -8.37
CA MET A 32 8.61 6.76 -9.55
C MET A 32 7.83 5.43 -9.51
N ASN A 33 8.37 4.41 -8.83
CA ASN A 33 7.72 3.13 -8.62
C ASN A 33 7.13 2.98 -7.21
N SER A 34 7.23 4.00 -6.36
CA SER A 34 6.70 4.00 -5.01
C SER A 34 5.25 4.45 -5.07
N THR A 35 4.38 3.49 -5.38
CA THR A 35 2.97 3.56 -4.99
C THR A 35 2.91 3.74 -3.48
N THR A 36 2.22 4.77 -3.02
CA THR A 36 1.82 4.87 -1.62
C THR A 36 0.41 4.34 -1.53
N ILE A 37 0.19 3.28 -0.75
CA ILE A 37 -1.11 2.59 -0.65
C ILE A 37 -2.27 3.58 -0.40
N ALA A 38 -2.05 4.62 0.42
CA ALA A 38 -3.05 5.67 0.66
C ALA A 38 -3.34 6.55 -0.58
N THR A 39 -2.32 6.91 -1.37
CA THR A 39 -2.50 7.69 -2.61
C THR A 39 -3.20 6.89 -3.69
N ASP A 40 -2.89 5.60 -3.80
CA ASP A 40 -3.54 4.71 -4.76
C ASP A 40 -5.01 4.47 -4.36
N TYR A 41 -5.29 4.32 -3.06
CA TYR A 41 -6.65 4.23 -2.52
C TYR A 41 -7.47 5.51 -2.77
N GLU A 42 -6.89 6.70 -2.53
CA GLU A 42 -7.52 7.99 -2.86
C GLU A 42 -7.96 8.06 -4.32
N GLN A 43 -7.04 7.65 -5.20
CA GLN A 43 -7.29 7.66 -6.61
C GLN A 43 -8.44 6.69 -6.94
N GLU A 44 -8.40 5.45 -6.46
CA GLU A 44 -9.41 4.44 -6.75
C GLU A 44 -10.80 4.84 -6.23
N VAL A 45 -10.89 5.42 -5.03
CA VAL A 45 -12.14 6.00 -4.50
C VAL A 45 -12.67 7.10 -5.43
N SER A 46 -11.82 7.96 -5.96
CA SER A 46 -12.24 9.03 -6.87
C SER A 46 -12.82 8.52 -8.20
N HIS A 47 -12.57 7.26 -8.55
CA HIS A 47 -13.11 6.62 -9.74
C HIS A 47 -14.48 5.95 -9.50
N LEU A 48 -14.94 5.83 -8.25
CA LEU A 48 -16.25 5.27 -7.92
C LEU A 48 -17.37 6.25 -8.31
N SER A 49 -18.46 5.70 -8.83
CA SER A 49 -19.69 6.47 -8.98
C SER A 49 -20.41 6.61 -7.63
N GLU A 50 -21.22 7.65 -7.49
CA GLU A 50 -22.05 7.87 -6.31
C GLU A 50 -23.02 6.70 -6.06
N GLU A 51 -23.53 6.04 -7.10
CA GLU A 51 -24.35 4.82 -6.96
C GLU A 51 -23.55 3.64 -6.39
N GLN A 52 -22.30 3.45 -6.85
CA GLN A 52 -21.45 2.38 -6.34
C GLN A 52 -21.07 2.61 -4.89
N GLU A 53 -20.70 3.84 -4.54
CA GLU A 53 -20.38 4.22 -3.16
C GLU A 53 -21.58 3.98 -2.24
N ASN A 54 -22.77 4.47 -2.61
CA ASN A 54 -23.98 4.28 -1.81
C ASN A 54 -24.33 2.80 -1.63
N ALA A 55 -24.21 1.98 -2.68
CA ALA A 55 -24.47 0.55 -2.59
C ALA A 55 -23.46 -0.18 -1.68
N MET A 56 -22.20 0.25 -1.66
CA MET A 56 -21.19 -0.30 -0.75
C MET A 56 -21.47 0.08 0.71
N ILE A 57 -21.91 1.33 0.95
CA ILE A 57 -22.30 1.80 2.28
C ILE A 57 -23.55 1.08 2.79
N GLU A 58 -24.56 0.87 1.94
CA GLU A 58 -25.78 0.13 2.30
C GLU A 58 -25.45 -1.31 2.72
N GLN A 59 -24.64 -2.03 1.95
CA GLN A 59 -24.18 -3.38 2.31
C GLN A 59 -23.44 -3.41 3.66
N ALA A 60 -22.58 -2.42 3.92
CA ALA A 60 -21.88 -2.32 5.19
C ALA A 60 -22.84 -2.02 6.36
N GLN A 61 -23.90 -1.23 6.13
CA GLN A 61 -24.92 -0.96 7.13
C GLN A 61 -25.74 -2.21 7.45
N GLU A 62 -26.20 -2.95 6.44
CA GLU A 62 -26.93 -4.21 6.63
C GLU A 62 -26.10 -5.23 7.43
N TYR A 63 -24.81 -5.35 7.11
CA TYR A 63 -23.90 -6.19 7.86
C TYR A 63 -23.78 -5.73 9.33
N ASN A 64 -23.59 -4.43 9.57
CA ASN A 64 -23.52 -3.89 10.93
C ASN A 64 -24.80 -4.13 11.74
N GLU A 65 -25.97 -4.05 11.11
CA GLU A 65 -27.25 -4.38 11.75
C GLU A 65 -27.32 -5.87 12.13
N SER A 66 -26.80 -6.75 11.27
CA SER A 66 -26.76 -8.20 11.54
C SER A 66 -25.91 -8.55 12.78
N LEU A 67 -24.90 -7.74 13.10
CA LEU A 67 -24.00 -7.97 14.24
C LEU A 67 -24.62 -7.59 15.61
N ILE A 68 -25.75 -6.87 15.61
CA ILE A 68 -26.38 -6.40 16.84
C ILE A 68 -26.83 -7.59 17.70
N GLY A 69 -26.24 -7.70 18.89
CA GLY A 69 -26.59 -8.74 19.87
C GLY A 69 -25.92 -10.10 19.61
N ILE A 70 -25.08 -10.22 18.58
CA ILE A 70 -24.39 -11.46 18.20
C ILE A 70 -22.90 -11.45 18.62
N GLY A 71 -22.26 -10.28 18.66
CA GLY A 71 -20.81 -10.16 18.86
C GLY A 71 -20.35 -9.87 20.30
N SER A 72 -19.38 -10.65 20.79
CA SER A 72 -18.48 -10.21 21.87
C SER A 72 -17.23 -9.59 21.25
N ILE A 73 -16.92 -8.33 21.60
CA ILE A 73 -15.64 -7.70 21.24
C ILE A 73 -14.55 -8.46 21.99
N ALA A 74 -13.71 -9.18 21.26
CA ALA A 74 -12.65 -9.99 21.83
C ALA A 74 -11.29 -9.29 21.65
N ASP A 75 -10.33 -9.63 22.50
CA ASP A 75 -8.99 -9.04 22.46
C ASP A 75 -8.23 -9.52 21.21
N PRO A 76 -7.85 -8.62 20.27
CA PRO A 76 -7.20 -9.00 19.01
C PRO A 76 -5.85 -9.71 19.20
N PHE A 77 -5.27 -9.70 20.39
CA PHE A 77 -4.00 -10.38 20.70
C PHE A 77 -4.17 -11.63 21.58
N SER A 78 -5.40 -12.03 21.92
CA SER A 78 -5.61 -13.22 22.75
C SER A 78 -5.51 -14.51 21.94
N GLU A 79 -4.75 -15.48 22.47
CA GLU A 79 -4.61 -16.81 21.85
C GLU A 79 -5.94 -17.58 21.77
N SER A 80 -6.93 -17.22 22.60
CA SER A 80 -8.29 -17.77 22.54
C SER A 80 -9.08 -17.38 21.29
N ASN A 81 -8.61 -16.39 20.52
CA ASN A 81 -9.28 -15.89 19.31
C ASN A 81 -8.76 -16.51 18.01
N GLU A 82 -7.89 -17.52 18.05
CA GLU A 82 -7.42 -18.23 16.83
C GLU A 82 -8.55 -18.82 15.97
N ASN A 83 -9.74 -19.03 16.54
CA ASN A 83 -10.93 -19.53 15.83
C ASN A 83 -11.99 -18.46 15.57
N GLN A 84 -11.73 -17.18 15.85
CA GLN A 84 -12.53 -16.10 15.28
C GLN A 84 -12.14 -16.02 13.81
N THR A 85 -12.77 -16.88 13.00
CA THR A 85 -12.63 -16.87 11.55
C THR A 85 -12.84 -15.45 11.06
N GLU A 86 -11.81 -14.91 10.41
CA GLU A 86 -11.97 -13.78 9.48
C GLU A 86 -13.24 -14.04 8.70
N ASP A 87 -14.26 -13.22 8.91
CA ASP A 87 -15.52 -13.39 8.24
C ASP A 87 -15.27 -13.05 6.76
N ASP A 88 -15.35 -14.07 5.90
CA ASP A 88 -15.23 -13.92 4.45
C ASP A 88 -16.24 -12.90 3.91
N GLU A 89 -17.32 -12.61 4.63
CA GLU A 89 -18.28 -11.54 4.32
C GLU A 89 -17.72 -10.17 4.71
N TYR A 90 -17.18 -10.01 5.92
CA TYR A 90 -16.54 -8.77 6.38
C TYR A 90 -15.46 -8.28 5.42
N ASN A 91 -14.55 -9.15 4.98
CA ASN A 91 -13.45 -8.80 4.09
C ASN A 91 -13.87 -8.44 2.65
N LYS A 92 -15.13 -8.68 2.28
CA LYS A 92 -15.69 -8.28 0.98
C LYS A 92 -16.35 -6.90 1.04
N LEU A 93 -16.72 -6.44 2.23
CA LEU A 93 -17.35 -5.14 2.43
C LEU A 93 -16.30 -4.03 2.37
N LEU A 94 -16.71 -2.86 1.84
CA LEU A 94 -15.85 -1.68 1.67
C LEU A 94 -14.50 -1.99 0.97
N LYS A 95 -14.46 -3.06 0.18
CA LYS A 95 -13.26 -3.50 -0.54
C LYS A 95 -13.15 -2.74 -1.86
N ILE A 96 -12.26 -1.77 -1.90
CA ILE A 96 -12.00 -0.93 -3.09
C ILE A 96 -10.84 -1.50 -3.91
N ASP A 97 -9.87 -2.13 -3.26
CA ASP A 97 -8.74 -2.82 -3.89
C ASP A 97 -8.36 -4.10 -3.12
N ASP A 98 -7.26 -4.74 -3.51
CA ASP A 98 -6.75 -5.95 -2.84
C ASP A 98 -5.82 -5.66 -1.65
N THR A 99 -5.68 -4.40 -1.24
CA THR A 99 -4.78 -4.02 -0.13
C THR A 99 -5.42 -4.26 1.24
N GLY A 100 -6.75 -4.40 1.30
CA GLY A 100 -7.51 -4.51 2.54
C GLY A 100 -7.79 -3.16 3.21
N MET A 101 -7.47 -2.05 2.54
CA MET A 101 -7.82 -0.69 2.99
C MET A 101 -9.33 -0.47 2.85
N MET A 102 -9.96 -0.03 3.94
CA MET A 102 -11.37 0.38 3.97
C MET A 102 -11.55 1.90 4.16
N GLY A 103 -10.46 2.63 4.38
CA GLY A 103 -10.42 4.09 4.61
C GLY A 103 -9.09 4.52 5.24
N TYR A 104 -8.83 5.83 5.28
CA TYR A 104 -7.67 6.44 5.94
C TYR A 104 -7.98 7.88 6.42
#